data_AF-A0A351C5W6-F1
#
_entry.id   AF-A0A351C5W6-F1
#
_cell.length_a   1.000
_cell.length_b   1.000
_cell.length_c   1.000
_cell.angle_alpha   90.00
_cell.angle_beta   90.00
_cell.angle_gamma   90.00
#
_symmetry.space_group_name_H-M   'P 1'
#
loop_
_entity.id
_entity.type
_entity.pdbx_description
1 polymer ?
#
loop_
_entity_poly.entity_id
_entity_poly.type
_entity_poly.pdbx_seq_one_letter_code
_entity_poly.pdbx_strand_id
1 'polypeptide(L)'
;MWLMLQQDKPEDFVLATGVMTTVRDFCLNAFKAAGISLRFEGTGPDEIGIDTATGKTVISVDPRYYRPAEVEELLGDPTKAKTKLGWTHEYDLASMTQEMVESDLRIAKQEMK
;
A
#
# COMPACT_ATOMS: atom_id res chain seq x y z
N MET A 1 -7.65 2.51 18.37
CA MET A 1 -8.55 1.92 19.40
C MET A 1 -8.43 2.60 20.76
N TRP A 2 -7.23 2.85 21.30
CA TRP A 2 -7.09 3.43 22.65
C TRP A 2 -7.96 4.68 22.88
N LEU A 3 -7.93 5.68 21.97
CA LEU A 3 -8.76 6.89 22.06
C LEU A 3 -10.27 6.62 22.12
N MET A 4 -10.77 5.62 21.38
CA MET A 4 -12.18 5.24 21.37
C MET A 4 -12.63 4.68 22.74
N LEU A 5 -11.73 3.98 23.43
CA LEU A 5 -12.01 3.41 24.75
C LEU A 5 -11.98 4.44 25.88
N GLN A 6 -11.46 5.65 25.62
CA GLN A 6 -11.44 6.73 26.61
C GLN A 6 -12.70 7.61 26.56
N GLN A 7 -13.68 7.29 25.70
CA GLN A 7 -14.89 8.08 25.53
C GLN A 7 -15.97 7.67 26.54
N ASP A 8 -16.80 8.62 26.97
CA ASP A 8 -17.88 8.38 27.95
C ASP A 8 -18.97 7.44 27.41
N LYS A 9 -19.17 7.41 26.08
CA LYS A 9 -20.20 6.61 25.42
C LYS A 9 -19.59 5.77 24.29
N PRO A 10 -20.00 4.50 24.15
CA PRO A 10 -19.55 3.67 23.04
C PRO A 10 -20.14 4.18 21.72
N GLU A 11 -19.29 4.29 20.71
CA GLU A 11 -19.66 4.67 19.35
C GLU A 11 -18.74 3.97 18.34
N ASP A 12 -19.26 3.77 17.13
CA ASP A 12 -18.47 3.25 16.01
C ASP A 12 -17.79 4.37 15.22
N PHE A 13 -16.56 4.12 14.76
CA PHE A 13 -15.76 5.08 14.02
C PHE A 13 -15.09 4.42 12.81
N VAL A 14 -15.08 5.12 11.68
CA VAL A 14 -14.22 4.80 10.54
C VAL A 14 -12.84 5.38 10.80
N LEU A 15 -11.80 4.55 10.71
CA LEU A 15 -10.40 4.96 10.76
C LEU A 15 -9.78 4.67 9.38
N ALA A 16 -9.44 5.74 8.66
CA ALA A 16 -8.87 5.68 7.33
C ALA A 16 -8.00 6.92 7.07
N THR A 17 -7.15 6.88 6.05
CA THR A 17 -6.37 8.04 5.60
C THR A 17 -7.22 9.02 4.80
N GLY A 18 -8.34 8.58 4.23
CA GLY A 18 -9.12 9.37 3.27
C GLY A 18 -8.42 9.54 1.91
N VAL A 19 -7.37 8.77 1.64
CA VAL A 19 -6.61 8.79 0.39
C VAL A 19 -6.69 7.42 -0.27
N MET A 20 -6.95 7.39 -1.57
CA MET A 20 -6.94 6.19 -2.39
C MET A 20 -5.59 6.03 -3.07
N THR A 21 -5.14 4.79 -3.27
CA THR A 21 -3.94 4.48 -4.05
C THR A 21 -4.13 3.18 -4.79
N THR A 22 -3.64 3.11 -6.03
CA THR A 22 -3.73 1.89 -6.83
C THR A 22 -2.66 0.88 -6.41
N VAL A 23 -2.88 -0.40 -6.69
CA VAL A 23 -1.86 -1.45 -6.54
C VAL A 23 -0.61 -1.12 -7.39
N ARG A 24 -0.81 -0.53 -8.56
CA ARG A 24 0.29 -0.08 -9.44
C ARG A 24 1.18 0.95 -8.75
N ASP A 25 0.58 1.98 -8.14
CA ASP A 25 1.32 3.04 -7.44
C ASP A 25 2.04 2.50 -6.21
N PHE A 26 1.44 1.54 -5.50
CA PHE A 26 2.10 0.84 -4.41
C PHE A 26 3.35 0.09 -4.91
N CYS A 27 3.25 -0.66 -6.01
CA CYS A 27 4.39 -1.31 -6.64
C CYS A 27 5.48 -0.29 -7.06
N LEU A 28 5.10 0.84 -7.66
CA LEU A 28 6.05 1.90 -8.02
C LEU A 28 6.82 2.40 -6.79
N ASN A 29 6.12 2.69 -5.68
CA ASN A 29 6.74 3.14 -4.44
C ASN A 29 7.65 2.08 -3.82
N ALA A 30 7.22 0.81 -3.81
CA ALA A 30 7.99 -0.29 -3.25
C ALA A 30 9.29 -0.55 -4.02
N PHE A 31 9.22 -0.64 -5.35
CA PHE A 31 10.42 -0.83 -6.17
C PHE A 31 11.36 0.38 -6.10
N LYS A 32 10.82 1.60 -6.05
CA LYS A 32 11.62 2.81 -5.84
C LYS A 32 12.36 2.78 -4.50
N ALA A 33 11.72 2.32 -3.42
CA ALA A 33 12.37 2.15 -2.12
C ALA A 33 13.49 1.10 -2.16
N ALA A 34 13.38 0.09 -3.03
CA ALA A 34 14.43 -0.88 -3.31
C ALA A 34 15.51 -0.37 -4.29
N GLY A 35 15.42 0.90 -4.75
CA GLY A 35 16.36 1.48 -5.71
C GLY A 35 16.13 1.05 -7.17
N ILE A 36 14.93 0.55 -7.49
CA ILE A 36 14.56 0.06 -8.83
C ILE A 36 13.51 0.99 -9.45
N SER A 37 13.82 1.49 -10.65
CA SER A 37 12.88 2.32 -11.42
C SER A 37 12.12 1.46 -12.42
N LEU A 38 10.78 1.52 -12.37
CA LEU A 38 9.90 0.71 -13.21
C LEU A 38 9.30 1.49 -14.38
N ARG A 39 9.01 0.74 -15.43
CA ARG A 39 8.16 1.11 -16.57
C ARG A 39 7.14 0.00 -16.77
N PHE A 40 5.87 0.37 -16.96
CA PHE A 40 4.82 -0.59 -17.29
C PHE A 40 4.56 -0.60 -18.79
N GLU A 41 4.36 -1.80 -19.35
CA GLU A 41 3.99 -2.04 -20.74
C GLU A 41 2.89 -3.11 -20.80
N GLY A 42 2.01 -3.05 -21.81
CA GLY A 42 0.85 -3.94 -21.91
C GLY A 42 -0.37 -3.46 -21.15
N THR A 43 -1.44 -4.26 -21.14
CA THR A 43 -2.69 -3.96 -20.45
C THR A 43 -3.34 -5.24 -19.91
N GLY A 44 -4.11 -5.12 -18.82
CA GLY A 44 -4.83 -6.25 -18.24
C GLY A 44 -3.90 -7.40 -17.84
N PRO A 45 -4.22 -8.66 -18.19
CA PRO A 45 -3.35 -9.81 -17.92
C PRO A 45 -1.97 -9.77 -18.59
N ASP A 46 -1.84 -9.04 -19.70
CA ASP A 46 -0.59 -8.94 -20.46
C ASP A 46 0.31 -7.78 -19.95
N GLU A 47 -0.12 -7.07 -18.91
CA GLU A 47 0.67 -6.00 -18.32
C GLU A 47 1.88 -6.54 -17.55
N ILE A 48 3.04 -5.92 -17.83
CA ILE A 48 4.32 -6.23 -17.20
C ILE A 48 4.98 -4.97 -16.65
N GLY A 49 5.67 -5.11 -15.52
CA GLY A 49 6.55 -4.08 -14.97
C GLY A 49 8.00 -4.44 -15.23
N ILE A 50 8.71 -3.52 -15.88
CA ILE A 50 10.07 -3.70 -16.37
C ILE A 50 10.99 -2.76 -15.61
N ASP A 51 12.08 -3.30 -15.05
CA ASP A 51 13.17 -2.50 -14.52
C ASP A 51 13.87 -1.75 -15.66
N THR A 52 13.84 -0.42 -15.59
CA THR A 52 14.43 0.47 -16.59
C THR A 52 15.94 0.37 -16.69
N ALA A 53 16.64 -0.04 -15.63
CA ALA A 53 18.09 -0.15 -15.64
C ALA A 53 18.57 -1.45 -16.31
N THR A 54 17.86 -2.55 -16.10
CA THR A 54 18.28 -3.89 -16.58
C THR A 54 17.47 -4.41 -17.77
N GLY A 55 16.31 -3.80 -18.07
CA GLY A 55 15.36 -4.29 -19.06
C GLY A 55 14.63 -5.57 -18.65
N LYS A 56 14.82 -6.04 -17.42
CA LYS A 56 14.19 -7.28 -16.94
C LYS A 56 12.75 -7.02 -16.50
N THR A 57 11.87 -7.96 -16.85
CA THR A 57 10.53 -8.02 -16.27
C THR A 57 10.62 -8.47 -14.82
N VAL A 58 10.09 -7.64 -13.91
CA VAL A 58 10.10 -7.86 -12.46
C VAL A 58 8.69 -7.88 -11.86
N ILE A 59 7.68 -7.50 -12.64
CA ILE A 59 6.26 -7.65 -12.30
C ILE A 59 5.54 -8.27 -13.51
N SER A 60 4.64 -9.20 -13.25
CA SER A 60 3.71 -9.75 -14.24
C SER A 60 2.35 -9.99 -13.57
N VAL A 61 1.27 -9.86 -14.34
CA VAL A 61 -0.08 -10.16 -13.86
C VAL A 61 -0.37 -11.64 -14.05
N ASP A 62 -0.94 -12.28 -13.02
CA ASP A 62 -1.41 -13.67 -13.10
C ASP A 62 -2.92 -13.71 -12.81
N PRO A 63 -3.76 -14.05 -13.81
CA PRO A 63 -5.21 -14.09 -13.67
C PRO A 63 -5.72 -14.99 -12.54
N ARG A 64 -4.91 -15.94 -12.06
CA ARG A 64 -5.26 -16.81 -10.93
C ARG A 64 -5.50 -16.03 -9.63
N TYR A 65 -4.95 -14.82 -9.50
CA TYR A 65 -5.16 -13.96 -8.34
C TYR A 65 -6.40 -13.05 -8.47
N TYR A 66 -7.09 -13.05 -9.60
CA TYR A 66 -8.34 -12.30 -9.74
C TYR A 66 -9.45 -12.92 -8.92
N ARG A 67 -10.25 -12.07 -8.27
CA ARG A 67 -11.37 -12.52 -7.43
C ARG A 67 -12.66 -12.55 -8.25
N PRO A 68 -13.50 -13.59 -8.10
CA PRO A 68 -14.82 -13.63 -8.75
C PRO A 68 -15.75 -12.46 -8.39
N ALA A 69 -15.56 -11.89 -7.20
CA ALA A 69 -16.18 -10.65 -6.77
C ALA A 69 -15.08 -9.71 -6.31
N GLU A 70 -14.86 -8.64 -7.09
CA GLU A 70 -13.84 -7.64 -6.81
C GLU A 70 -14.45 -6.45 -6.07
N VAL A 71 -13.67 -5.85 -5.18
CA VAL A 71 -14.02 -4.55 -4.59
C VAL A 71 -13.13 -3.53 -5.25
N GLU A 72 -13.68 -2.79 -6.22
CA GLU A 72 -12.88 -1.88 -7.04
C GLU A 72 -12.31 -0.71 -6.23
N GLU A 73 -13.09 -0.19 -5.27
CA GLU A 73 -12.71 0.99 -4.51
C GLU A 73 -13.10 0.87 -3.03
N LEU A 74 -12.15 1.18 -2.15
CA LEU A 74 -12.38 1.35 -0.72
C LEU A 74 -11.78 2.70 -0.29
N LEU A 75 -12.66 3.67 -0.04
CA LEU A 75 -12.29 5.01 0.44
C LEU A 75 -13.06 5.33 1.71
N GLY A 76 -12.36 5.31 2.84
CA GLY A 76 -12.96 5.63 4.14
C GLY A 76 -12.96 7.14 4.42
N ASP A 77 -14.03 7.63 5.01
CA ASP A 77 -14.14 9.00 5.53
C ASP A 77 -13.86 9.04 7.05
N PRO A 78 -12.70 9.55 7.51
CA PRO A 78 -12.37 9.62 8.92
C PRO A 78 -12.90 10.89 9.63
N THR A 79 -13.79 11.68 9.01
CA THR A 79 -14.26 12.96 9.56
C THR A 79 -14.81 12.83 10.98
N LYS A 80 -15.57 11.77 11.27
CA LYS A 80 -16.11 11.51 12.62
C LYS A 80 -14.98 11.27 13.64
N ALA A 81 -13.97 10.48 13.28
CA ALA A 81 -12.84 10.19 14.16
C ALA A 81 -11.99 11.44 14.41
N LYS A 82 -11.74 12.24 13.38
CA LYS A 82 -11.01 13.51 13.49
C LYS A 82 -11.70 14.52 14.40
N THR A 83 -13.01 14.68 14.24
CA THR A 83 -13.78 15.68 14.99
C THR A 83 -14.02 15.28 16.45
N LYS A 84 -14.37 14.02 16.73
CA LYS A 84 -14.69 13.57 18.10
C LYS A 84 -13.48 13.08 18.89
N LEU A 85 -12.53 12.41 18.24
CA LEU A 85 -11.38 11.79 18.92
C LEU A 85 -10.10 12.62 18.78
N GLY A 86 -10.10 13.65 17.94
CA GLY A 86 -8.87 14.34 17.54
C GLY A 86 -7.91 13.46 16.75
N TRP A 87 -8.35 12.30 16.26
CA TRP A 87 -7.50 11.32 15.61
C TRP A 87 -7.22 11.71 14.15
N THR A 88 -5.95 11.67 13.77
CA THR A 88 -5.49 11.76 12.38
C THR A 88 -4.37 10.76 12.17
N HIS A 89 -4.19 10.26 10.95
CA HIS A 89 -3.00 9.46 10.63
C HIS A 89 -1.77 10.37 10.65
N GLU A 90 -0.67 9.87 11.23
CA GLU A 90 0.62 10.57 11.26
C GLU A 90 1.59 10.04 10.18
N TYR A 91 1.32 8.85 9.69
CA TYR A 91 2.14 8.16 8.70
C TYR A 91 1.44 8.18 7.34
N ASP A 92 2.21 8.37 6.27
CA ASP A 92 1.72 8.30 4.91
C ASP A 92 2.12 6.99 4.22
N LEU A 93 1.53 6.73 3.05
CA LEU A 93 1.76 5.50 2.32
C LEU A 93 3.21 5.36 1.84
N ALA A 94 3.85 6.48 1.46
CA ALA A 94 5.22 6.47 0.96
C ALA A 94 6.20 6.05 2.07
N SER A 95 6.07 6.65 3.25
CA SER A 95 6.87 6.33 4.44
C SER A 95 6.66 4.87 4.87
N MET A 96 5.41 4.42 4.91
CA MET A 96 5.06 3.02 5.20
C MET A 96 5.70 2.04 4.22
N THR A 97 5.57 2.32 2.93
CA THR A 97 6.11 1.45 1.89
C THR A 97 7.64 1.38 1.97
N GLN A 98 8.29 2.52 2.23
CA GLN A 98 9.73 2.57 2.41
C GLN A 98 10.19 1.72 3.61
N GLU A 99 9.57 1.90 4.78
CA GLU A 99 9.94 1.15 5.99
C GLU A 99 9.75 -0.36 5.81
N MET A 100 8.63 -0.78 5.19
CA MET A 100 8.35 -2.18 4.87
C MET A 100 9.44 -2.79 4.00
N VAL A 101 9.78 -2.13 2.89
CA VAL A 101 10.80 -2.64 1.95
C VAL A 101 12.18 -2.67 2.58
N GLU A 102 12.57 -1.64 3.33
CA GLU A 102 13.86 -1.62 4.04
C GLU A 102 13.98 -2.74 5.07
N SER A 103 12.88 -3.07 5.75
CA SER A 103 12.81 -4.21 6.66
C SER A 103 13.01 -5.53 5.92
N ASP A 104 12.26 -5.77 4.85
CA ASP A 104 12.36 -7.01 4.06
C ASP A 104 13.75 -7.18 3.43
N LEU A 105 14.35 -6.10 2.90
CA LEU A 105 15.72 -6.14 2.38
C LEU A 105 16.75 -6.50 3.46
N ARG A 106 16.53 -6.10 4.72
CA ARG A 106 17.40 -6.46 5.83
C ARG A 106 17.31 -7.94 6.16
N ILE A 107 16.09 -8.48 6.17
CA ILE A 107 15.82 -9.92 6.39
C ILE A 107 16.44 -10.74 5.26
N ALA A 108 16.17 -10.38 4.00
CA ALA A 108 16.72 -11.08 2.84
C ALA A 108 18.26 -11.12 2.85
N LYS A 109 18.93 -10.01 3.24
CA LYS A 109 20.40 -9.97 3.38
C LYS A 109 20.93 -10.92 4.47
N GLN A 110 20.14 -11.24 5.50
CA GLN A 110 20.53 -12.17 6.55
C GLN A 110 20.38 -13.62 6.08
N GLU A 111 19.34 -13.93 5.30
CA GLU A 111 19.09 -15.27 4.76
C GLU A 111 20.08 -15.68 3.64
N MET A 112 20.70 -14.70 2.97
CA MET A 112 21.73 -14.94 1.96
C MET A 112 23.12 -15.27 2.53
N LYS A 113 23.29 -15.22 3.86
CA LYS A 113 24.54 -15.57 4.55
C LYS A 113 24.52 -17.02 5.00
#